data_AF-A0A6G3TE09-F1
#
_entry.id   AF-A0A6G3TE09-F1
#
_cell.length_a   1.000
_cell.length_b   1.000
_cell.length_c   1.000
_cell.angle_alpha   90.00
_cell.angle_beta   90.00
_cell.angle_gamma   90.00
#
_symmetry.space_group_name_H-M   'P 1'
#
loop_
_entity.id
_entity.type
_entity.pdbx_description
1 polymer ?
#
loop_
_entity_poly.entity_id
_entity_poly.type
_entity_poly.pdbx_seq_one_letter_code
_entity_poly.pdbx_strand_id
1 'polypeptide(L)'
;MNAVTTSPAPDVDVVLPCLNEAGALPWVLARIPAGWRALVVDNGSTDGSADLARSLGATVVTEPRRGFGAACHAGLTAATADVVCFCDCDASLDPGLLTPFVREIRAGTSDLVLGRRRPRARGAWPVHARAGNLALARMLRRRTGLRLH
;
A
#
# COMPACT_ATOMS: atom_id res chain seq x y z
N MET A 1 29.86 27.81 -2.39
CA MET A 1 28.51 27.31 -2.70
C MET A 1 28.56 25.81 -2.47
N ASN A 2 28.01 25.32 -1.36
CA ASN A 2 27.99 23.89 -1.07
C ASN A 2 26.90 23.26 -1.94
N ALA A 3 27.29 22.33 -2.81
CA ALA A 3 26.36 21.55 -3.60
C ALA A 3 25.47 20.75 -2.62
N VAL A 4 24.18 21.03 -2.63
CA VAL A 4 23.18 20.18 -1.99
C VAL A 4 23.15 18.89 -2.80
N THR A 5 23.69 17.81 -2.25
CA THR A 5 23.58 16.46 -2.82
C THR A 5 22.12 16.04 -2.66
N THR A 6 21.28 16.36 -3.65
CA THR A 6 19.96 15.74 -3.77
C THR A 6 20.18 14.28 -4.14
N SER A 7 19.96 13.38 -3.18
CA SER A 7 19.81 11.96 -3.50
C SER A 7 18.77 11.80 -4.62
N PRO A 8 18.99 10.93 -5.61
CA PRO A 8 17.99 10.70 -6.65
C PRO A 8 16.66 10.31 -6.00
N ALA A 9 15.56 10.80 -6.57
CA ALA A 9 14.22 10.44 -6.12
C ALA A 9 14.07 8.90 -6.12
N PRO A 10 13.35 8.33 -5.14
CA PRO A 10 13.13 6.88 -5.10
C PRO A 10 12.40 6.42 -6.36
N ASP A 11 12.73 5.21 -6.81
CA ASP A 11 12.16 4.63 -8.04
C ASP A 11 10.65 4.39 -7.92
N VAL A 12 10.21 4.00 -6.72
CA VAL A 12 8.82 3.75 -6.33
C VAL A 12 8.66 4.04 -4.84
N ASP A 13 7.53 4.65 -4.47
CA ASP A 13 7.12 4.75 -3.06
C ASP A 13 6.06 3.68 -2.74
N VAL A 14 6.28 2.94 -1.65
CA VAL A 14 5.29 2.00 -1.11
C VAL A 14 4.73 2.57 0.18
N VAL A 15 3.49 3.04 0.13
CA VAL A 15 2.73 3.49 1.29
C VAL A 15 2.24 2.27 2.07
N LEU A 16 2.64 2.21 3.33
CA LEU A 16 2.36 1.14 4.29
C LEU A 16 1.59 1.73 5.49
N PRO A 17 0.25 1.79 5.46
CA PRO A 17 -0.54 2.15 6.63
C PRO A 17 -0.25 1.20 7.79
N CYS A 18 0.07 1.74 8.95
CA CYS A 18 0.55 0.98 10.10
C CYS A 18 -0.17 1.41 11.38
N LEU A 19 -0.72 0.43 12.10
CA LEU A 19 -1.28 0.60 13.44
C LEU A 19 -1.05 -0.67 14.25
N ASN A 20 -0.04 -0.65 15.12
CA ASN A 20 0.36 -1.79 15.95
C ASN A 20 0.76 -3.05 15.15
N GLU A 21 1.67 -2.90 14.20
CA GLU A 21 2.14 -3.97 13.30
C GLU A 21 3.61 -4.37 13.55
N ALA A 22 4.13 -4.18 14.78
CA ALA A 22 5.54 -4.43 15.09
C ALA A 22 5.99 -5.86 14.73
N GLY A 23 5.11 -6.84 14.88
CA GLY A 23 5.39 -8.23 14.53
C GLY A 23 5.53 -8.50 13.03
N ALA A 24 4.84 -7.73 12.18
CA ALA A 24 4.83 -7.91 10.72
C ALA A 24 5.93 -7.10 10.03
N LEU A 25 6.32 -5.95 10.60
CA LEU A 25 7.28 -5.00 10.02
C LEU A 25 8.58 -5.64 9.50
N PRO A 26 9.29 -6.52 10.25
CA PRO A 26 10.51 -7.15 9.73
C PRO A 26 10.28 -7.97 8.45
N TRP A 27 9.15 -8.68 8.37
CA TRP A 27 8.82 -9.52 7.22
C TRP A 27 8.44 -8.67 6.00
N VAL A 28 7.64 -7.62 6.22
CA VAL A 28 7.15 -6.71 5.17
C VAL A 28 8.29 -5.90 4.59
N LEU A 29 9.08 -5.23 5.45
CA LEU A 29 10.15 -4.33 5.00
C LEU A 29 11.29 -5.08 4.30
N ALA A 30 11.62 -6.31 4.74
CA ALA A 30 12.61 -7.15 4.07
C ALA A 30 12.20 -7.61 2.65
N ARG A 31 10.93 -7.47 2.27
CA ARG A 31 10.39 -7.86 0.96
C ARG A 31 10.07 -6.69 0.05
N ILE A 32 10.31 -5.46 0.51
CA ILE A 32 10.26 -4.29 -0.37
C ILE A 32 11.33 -4.45 -1.45
N PRO A 33 10.99 -4.37 -2.75
CA PRO A 33 11.96 -4.50 -3.82
C PRO A 33 13.11 -3.49 -3.69
N ALA A 34 14.32 -3.90 -4.07
CA ALA A 34 15.48 -3.03 -4.02
C ALA A 34 15.27 -1.75 -4.86
N GLY A 35 15.69 -0.61 -4.31
CA GLY A 35 15.52 0.70 -4.93
C GLY A 35 14.15 1.36 -4.67
N TRP A 36 13.22 0.67 -4.01
CA TRP A 36 11.94 1.23 -3.62
C TRP A 36 12.00 1.77 -2.18
N ARG A 37 11.26 2.84 -1.90
CA ARG A 37 11.18 3.44 -0.57
C ARG A 37 9.91 3.00 0.14
N ALA A 38 10.07 2.47 1.35
CA ALA A 38 8.96 2.17 2.24
C ALA A 38 8.55 3.43 3.02
N LEU A 39 7.31 3.88 2.85
CA LEU A 39 6.66 4.94 3.61
C LEU A 39 5.71 4.30 4.63
N VAL A 40 6.22 4.00 5.82
CA VAL A 40 5.40 3.48 6.91
C VAL A 40 4.63 4.62 7.54
N VAL A 41 3.31 4.61 7.41
CA VAL A 41 2.44 5.64 7.97
C VAL A 41 1.91 5.18 9.31
N ASP A 42 2.57 5.61 10.39
CA ASP A 42 2.13 5.33 11.75
C ASP A 42 0.86 6.12 12.07
N ASN A 43 -0.24 5.39 12.30
CA ASN A 43 -1.56 5.95 12.53
C ASN A 43 -2.01 5.81 14.00
N GLY A 44 -1.06 6.00 14.91
CA GLY A 44 -1.27 5.96 16.36
C GLY A 44 -0.89 4.62 16.98
N SER A 45 0.22 4.00 16.57
CA SER A 45 0.73 2.78 17.19
C SER A 45 1.25 3.05 18.61
N THR A 46 1.12 2.05 19.47
CA THR A 46 1.54 2.04 20.87
C THR A 46 2.48 0.88 21.20
N ASP A 47 2.81 0.04 20.22
CA ASP A 47 3.62 -1.17 20.36
C ASP A 47 5.09 -0.99 19.92
N GLY A 48 5.49 0.25 19.59
CA GLY A 48 6.83 0.56 19.07
C GLY A 48 6.99 0.39 17.56
N SER A 49 5.90 0.15 16.80
CA SER A 49 5.95 -0.01 15.34
C SER A 49 6.73 1.10 14.62
N ALA A 50 6.49 2.36 14.98
CA ALA A 50 7.15 3.50 14.34
C ALA A 50 8.68 3.45 14.50
N ASP A 51 9.17 3.18 15.72
CA ASP A 51 10.61 3.15 15.99
C ASP A 51 11.27 1.93 15.36
N LEU A 52 10.59 0.78 15.39
CA LEU A 52 11.04 -0.42 14.70
C LEU A 52 11.16 -0.18 13.18
N ALA A 53 10.13 0.42 12.57
CA ALA A 53 10.14 0.74 11.14
C ALA A 53 11.32 1.63 10.76
N ARG A 54 11.60 2.69 11.54
CA ARG A 54 12.79 3.54 11.33
C ARG A 54 14.09 2.76 11.43
N SER A 55 14.21 1.90 12.45
CA SER A 55 15.42 1.09 12.65
C SER A 55 15.69 0.11 11.51
N LEU A 56 14.63 -0.31 10.81
CA LEU A 56 14.68 -1.19 9.64
C LEU A 56 14.85 -0.43 8.31
N GLY A 57 15.04 0.90 8.37
CA GLY A 57 15.32 1.74 7.20
C GLY A 57 14.09 2.28 6.48
N ALA A 58 12.89 2.12 7.04
CA ALA A 58 11.70 2.76 6.48
C ALA A 58 11.67 4.27 6.80
N THR A 59 11.08 5.05 5.90
CA THR A 59 10.68 6.42 6.21
C THR A 59 9.35 6.37 6.93
N VAL A 60 9.27 6.97 8.12
CA VAL A 60 8.04 6.97 8.92
C VAL A 60 7.33 8.31 8.82
N VAL A 61 6.06 8.28 8.44
CA VAL A 61 5.14 9.41 8.43
C VAL A 61 4.16 9.22 9.59
N THR A 62 3.95 10.24 10.41
CA THR A 62 2.97 10.17 11.50
C THR A 62 1.66 10.82 11.06
N GLU A 63 0.54 10.11 11.19
CA GLU A 63 -0.81 10.64 10.94
C GLU A 63 -1.63 10.57 12.25
N PRO A 64 -1.85 11.71 12.93
CA PRO A 64 -2.53 11.73 14.23
C PRO A 64 -4.03 11.40 14.15
N ARG A 65 -4.68 11.60 13.00
CA ARG A 65 -6.08 11.26 12.80
C ARG A 65 -6.21 9.78 12.45
N ARG A 66 -6.68 8.97 13.40
CA ARG A 66 -6.92 7.54 13.20
C ARG A 66 -7.89 7.28 12.04
N GLY A 67 -7.55 6.27 11.23
CA GLY A 67 -8.33 5.77 10.12
C GLY A 67 -7.46 5.38 8.93
N PHE A 68 -7.74 4.21 8.35
CA PHE A 68 -7.00 3.69 7.19
C PHE A 68 -6.89 4.70 6.05
N GLY A 69 -8.00 5.37 5.72
CA GLY A 69 -8.00 6.40 4.67
C GLY A 69 -7.14 7.63 5.01
N ALA A 70 -7.05 8.02 6.27
CA ALA A 70 -6.19 9.12 6.70
C ALA A 70 -4.71 8.73 6.55
N ALA A 71 -4.34 7.52 6.99
CA ALA A 71 -2.99 7.00 6.82
C ALA A 71 -2.59 6.88 5.33
N CYS A 72 -3.46 6.30 4.48
CA CYS A 72 -3.23 6.25 3.04
C CYS A 72 -3.05 7.64 2.43
N HIS A 73 -3.88 8.60 2.83
CA HIS A 73 -3.79 9.98 2.32
C HIS A 73 -2.48 10.64 2.73
N ALA A 74 -2.10 10.57 4.01
CA ALA A 74 -0.84 11.13 4.51
C ALA A 74 0.37 10.52 3.81
N GLY A 75 0.37 9.20 3.61
CA GLY A 75 1.42 8.51 2.86
C GLY A 75 1.50 8.95 1.40
N LEU A 76 0.36 9.10 0.72
CA LEU A 76 0.30 9.58 -0.66
C LEU A 76 0.84 11.02 -0.78
N THR A 77 0.49 11.91 0.15
CA THR A 77 0.98 13.29 0.16
C THR A 77 2.47 13.39 0.48
N ALA A 78 3.02 12.44 1.26
CA ALA A 78 4.44 12.35 1.54
C ALA A 78 5.25 11.68 0.40
N ALA A 79 4.59 10.95 -0.49
CA ALA A 79 5.23 10.31 -1.62
C ALA A 79 5.77 11.33 -2.62
N THR A 80 6.92 11.02 -3.18
CA THR A 80 7.63 11.85 -4.16
C THR A 80 8.04 11.08 -5.41
N ALA A 81 7.85 9.76 -5.44
CA ALA A 81 8.07 8.94 -6.63
C ALA A 81 6.95 9.14 -7.67
N ASP A 82 7.28 8.94 -8.94
CA ASP A 82 6.30 8.97 -10.04
C ASP A 82 5.28 7.83 -9.96
N VAL A 83 5.67 6.71 -9.33
CA VAL A 83 4.79 5.57 -9.08
C VAL A 83 4.65 5.34 -7.58
N VAL A 84 3.41 5.39 -7.10
CA VAL A 84 3.05 5.13 -5.71
C VAL A 84 2.22 3.85 -5.61
N CYS A 85 2.68 2.93 -4.78
CA CYS A 85 2.00 1.69 -4.46
C CYS A 85 1.42 1.77 -3.04
N PHE A 86 0.32 1.06 -2.82
CA PHE A 86 -0.25 0.85 -1.48
C PHE A 86 -0.17 -0.63 -1.14
N CYS A 87 0.29 -0.94 0.06
CA CYS A 87 0.30 -2.28 0.62
C CYS A 87 0.07 -2.20 2.13
N ASP A 88 -0.74 -3.09 2.68
CA ASP A 88 -0.95 -3.11 4.13
C ASP A 88 0.33 -3.57 4.84
N CYS A 89 0.57 -3.05 6.04
CA CYS A 89 1.76 -3.34 6.84
C CYS A 89 1.63 -4.61 7.72
N ASP A 90 0.61 -5.44 7.49
CA ASP A 90 0.18 -6.58 8.34
C ASP A 90 0.68 -7.95 7.86
N ALA A 91 1.60 -7.98 6.88
CA ALA A 91 2.08 -9.19 6.20
C ALA A 91 1.01 -10.03 5.48
N SER A 92 -0.20 -9.49 5.26
CA SER A 92 -1.24 -10.20 4.52
C SER A 92 -0.98 -10.24 3.00
N LEU A 93 -0.12 -9.34 2.51
CA LEU A 93 0.33 -9.29 1.11
C LEU A 93 1.86 -9.20 1.07
N ASP A 94 2.47 -9.96 0.16
CA ASP A 94 3.90 -9.82 -0.16
C ASP A 94 4.10 -8.56 -1.03
N PRO A 95 4.84 -7.54 -0.55
CA PRO A 95 5.10 -6.32 -1.32
C PRO A 95 5.83 -6.60 -2.66
N GLY A 96 6.55 -7.72 -2.77
CA GLY A 96 7.19 -8.13 -4.02
C GLY A 96 6.20 -8.34 -5.17
N LEU A 97 4.93 -8.63 -4.86
CA LEU A 97 3.84 -8.79 -5.85
C LEU A 97 3.44 -7.48 -6.52
N LEU A 98 3.92 -6.32 -6.04
CA LEU A 98 3.69 -5.02 -6.67
C LEU A 98 4.57 -4.82 -7.92
N THR A 99 5.70 -5.54 -8.03
CA THR A 99 6.63 -5.44 -9.17
C THR A 99 5.94 -5.52 -10.54
N PRO A 100 5.09 -6.53 -10.85
CA PRO A 100 4.37 -6.57 -12.11
C PRO A 100 3.41 -5.38 -12.31
N PHE A 101 2.84 -4.81 -11.25
CA PHE A 101 1.92 -3.67 -11.38
C PHE A 101 2.69 -2.42 -11.77
N VAL A 102 3.84 -2.18 -11.14
CA VAL A 102 4.73 -1.07 -11.50
C VAL A 102 5.21 -1.18 -12.95
N ARG A 103 5.51 -2.41 -13.44
CA ARG A 103 5.88 -2.63 -14.84
C ARG A 103 4.75 -2.22 -15.80
N GLU A 104 3.50 -2.53 -15.47
CA GLU A 104 2.34 -2.16 -16.29
C GLU A 104 2.13 -0.63 -16.33
N ILE A 105 2.26 0.05 -15.18
CA ILE A 105 2.21 1.52 -15.12
C ILE A 105 3.32 2.13 -15.99
N ARG A 106 4.56 1.64 -15.85
CA ARG A 106 5.72 2.16 -16.62
C ARG A 106 5.64 1.89 -18.11
N ALA A 107 4.97 0.82 -18.51
CA ALA A 107 4.71 0.54 -19.92
C ALA A 107 3.70 1.52 -20.54
N GLY A 108 3.06 2.39 -19.74
CA GLY A 108 2.04 3.31 -20.19
C GLY A 108 0.74 2.62 -20.62
N THR A 109 0.56 1.35 -20.23
CA THR A 109 -0.65 0.58 -20.59
C THR A 109 -1.81 0.85 -19.64
N SER A 110 -1.52 1.35 -18.43
CA SER A 110 -2.49 1.65 -17.38
C SER A 110 -2.02 2.83 -16.53
N ASP A 111 -2.93 3.70 -16.11
CA ASP A 111 -2.64 4.77 -15.12
C ASP A 111 -2.90 4.31 -13.68
N LEU A 112 -3.70 3.25 -13.50
CA LEU A 112 -4.06 2.68 -12.21
C LEU A 112 -4.21 1.17 -12.33
N VAL A 113 -3.53 0.42 -11.46
CA VAL A 113 -3.63 -1.04 -11.37
C VAL A 113 -4.14 -1.43 -9.99
N LEU A 114 -5.18 -2.27 -9.95
CA LEU A 114 -5.78 -2.75 -8.71
C LEU A 114 -5.57 -4.26 -8.56
N GLY A 115 -4.83 -4.65 -7.52
CA GLY A 115 -4.68 -6.04 -7.12
C GLY A 115 -5.96 -6.59 -6.50
N ARG A 116 -6.24 -7.88 -6.72
CA ARG A 116 -7.31 -8.59 -6.00
C ARG A 116 -6.89 -9.97 -5.55
N ARG A 117 -7.30 -10.36 -4.34
CA ARG A 117 -7.19 -11.75 -3.88
C ARG A 117 -8.35 -12.56 -4.44
N ARG A 118 -8.06 -13.70 -5.08
CA ARG A 118 -9.09 -14.63 -5.57
C ARG A 118 -9.31 -15.74 -4.53
N PRO A 119 -10.53 -15.89 -3.99
CA PRO A 119 -10.88 -17.01 -3.12
C PRO A 119 -10.61 -18.35 -3.81
N ARG A 120 -9.84 -19.24 -3.18
CA ARG A 120 -9.59 -20.61 -3.67
C ARG A 120 -10.38 -21.70 -2.94
N ALA A 121 -11.02 -21.37 -1.83
CA ALA A 121 -11.76 -22.32 -1.01
C ALA A 121 -13.12 -21.76 -0.57
N ARG A 122 -14.07 -22.67 -0.33
CA ARG A 122 -15.38 -22.33 0.26
C ARG A 122 -15.16 -21.86 1.69
N GLY A 123 -15.67 -20.68 2.04
CA GLY A 123 -15.49 -20.06 3.37
C GLY A 123 -14.40 -19.00 3.44
N ALA A 124 -13.60 -18.80 2.38
CA ALA A 124 -12.55 -17.78 2.36
C ALA A 124 -13.11 -16.35 2.57
N TRP A 125 -14.34 -16.09 2.12
CA TRP A 125 -15.05 -14.83 2.39
C TRP A 125 -16.38 -15.07 3.10
N PRO A 126 -16.73 -14.22 4.09
CA PRO A 126 -18.06 -14.21 4.68
C PRO A 126 -19.15 -14.01 3.62
N VAL A 127 -20.31 -14.63 3.83
CA VAL A 127 -21.45 -14.55 2.89
C VAL A 127 -21.91 -13.11 2.65
N HIS A 128 -21.89 -12.26 3.67
CA HIS A 128 -22.29 -10.86 3.57
C HIS A 128 -21.30 -10.05 2.73
N ALA A 129 -19.98 -10.31 2.82
CA ALA A 129 -18.97 -9.65 2.00
C ALA A 129 -19.16 -9.99 0.50
N ARG A 130 -19.51 -11.25 0.20
CA ARG A 130 -19.84 -11.69 -1.17
C ARG A 130 -21.09 -10.96 -1.69
N ALA A 131 -22.13 -10.86 -0.88
CA ALA A 131 -23.36 -10.17 -1.23
C ALA A 131 -23.14 -8.66 -1.46
N GLY A 132 -22.38 -8.01 -0.57
CA GLY A 132 -22.01 -6.60 -0.68
C GLY A 132 -21.22 -6.30 -1.94
N ASN A 133 -20.17 -7.08 -2.23
CA ASN A 133 -19.38 -6.94 -3.46
C ASN A 133 -20.23 -7.10 -4.71
N LEU A 134 -21.17 -8.04 -4.71
CA LEU A 134 -22.09 -8.25 -5.83
C LEU A 134 -23.07 -7.07 -6.03
N ALA A 135 -23.59 -6.51 -4.93
CA ALA A 135 -24.45 -5.33 -4.99
C ALA A 135 -23.69 -4.13 -5.54
N LEU A 136 -22.48 -3.86 -5.04
CA LEU A 136 -21.64 -2.76 -5.49
C LEU A 136 -21.24 -2.92 -6.96
N ALA A 137 -20.81 -4.12 -7.38
CA ALA A 137 -20.47 -4.40 -8.77
C ALA A 137 -21.65 -4.17 -9.72
N ARG A 138 -22.88 -4.54 -9.30
CA ARG A 138 -24.09 -4.25 -10.07
C ARG A 138 -24.41 -2.76 -10.14
N MET A 139 -24.24 -2.03 -9.05
CA MET A 139 -24.44 -0.57 -9.04
C MET A 139 -23.45 0.13 -9.97
N LEU A 140 -22.17 -0.22 -9.88
CA LEU A 140 -21.12 0.32 -10.74
C LEU A 140 -21.39 0.00 -12.21
N ARG A 141 -21.74 -1.25 -12.53
CA ARG A 141 -22.10 -1.65 -13.90
C ARG A 141 -23.29 -0.86 -14.44
N ARG A 142 -24.33 -0.63 -13.62
CA ARG A 142 -25.51 0.15 -14.02
C ARG A 142 -25.18 1.63 -14.25
N ARG A 143 -24.28 2.22 -13.46
CA ARG A 143 -23.94 3.65 -13.56
C ARG A 143 -22.89 3.95 -14.62
N THR A 144 -21.94 3.05 -14.83
CA THR A 144 -20.75 3.29 -15.69
C THR A 144 -20.75 2.48 -16.98
N GLY A 145 -21.61 1.46 -17.10
CA GLY A 145 -21.54 0.47 -18.19
C GLY A 145 -20.39 -0.53 -18.08
N LEU A 146 -19.44 -0.33 -17.14
CA LEU A 146 -18.27 -1.20 -16.99
C LEU A 146 -18.65 -2.57 -16.44
N ARG A 147 -18.21 -3.63 -17.12
CA ARG A 147 -18.37 -5.00 -16.64
C ARG A 147 -17.25 -5.33 -15.67
N LEU A 148 -17.52 -5.14 -14.37
CA LEU A 148 -16.65 -5.63 -13.31
C LEU A 148 -16.79 -7.16 -13.19
N HIS A 149 -15.64 -7.84 -13.02
CA HIS A 149 -15.50 -9.30 -12.92
C HIS A 149 -15.67 -9.82 -11.49
#